data_AF-A0A2S1H141-F1
#
_entry.id   AF-A0A2S1H141-F1
#
_cell.length_a   1.000
_cell.length_b   1.000
_cell.length_c   1.000
_cell.angle_alpha   90.00
_cell.angle_beta   90.00
_cell.angle_gamma   90.00
#
_symmetry.space_group_name_H-M   'P 1'
#
loop_
_entity.id
_entity.type
_entity.pdbx_description
1 polymer ?
#
loop_
_entity_poly.entity_id
_entity_poly.type
_entity_poly.pdbx_seq_one_letter_code
_entity_poly.pdbx_strand_id
1 'polypeptide(L)'
;MSLYRYFASKNPLPTVINLEYHFGEQFEVLPCRKNPPIASGGQIQKPNIYKVRGNINETFLDQLVDYIKENVEEQNRVEFWAIWHSEKVPSKNIHRINPQQVTIEDLRFLHNNENSCIKFFPKNKK
;
A
#
# COMPACT_ATOMS: atom_id res chain seq x y z
N MET A 1 -4.89 14.33 12.75
CA MET A 1 -4.32 12.98 12.55
C MET A 1 -3.91 12.86 11.08
N SER A 2 -2.92 12.02 10.75
CA SER A 2 -2.44 11.85 9.37
C SER A 2 -2.55 10.39 8.95
N LEU A 3 -3.07 10.14 7.75
CA LEU A 3 -3.16 8.83 7.13
C LEU A 3 -1.85 8.50 6.42
N TYR A 4 -1.29 7.34 6.73
CA TYR A 4 -0.06 6.83 6.12
C TYR A 4 -0.35 5.56 5.32
N ARG A 5 0.35 5.40 4.20
CA ARG A 5 0.21 4.23 3.32
C ARG A 5 1.51 3.45 3.23
N TYR A 6 1.42 2.13 3.30
CA TYR A 6 2.58 1.26 3.29
C TYR A 6 2.36 0.00 2.45
N PHE A 7 3.32 -0.33 1.59
CA PHE A 7 3.47 -1.71 1.12
C PHE A 7 4.34 -2.49 2.09
N ALA A 8 3.95 -3.73 2.35
CA ALA A 8 4.69 -4.66 3.15
C ALA A 8 4.81 -5.98 2.38
N SER A 9 6.04 -6.42 2.12
CA SER A 9 6.32 -7.58 1.28
C SER A 9 7.39 -8.48 1.88
N LYS A 10 7.29 -9.78 1.56
CA LYS A 10 8.37 -10.74 1.85
C LYS A 10 9.56 -10.53 0.92
N ASN A 11 9.28 -10.18 -0.34
CA ASN A 11 10.28 -9.93 -1.37
C ASN A 11 10.44 -8.42 -1.58
N PRO A 12 11.64 -7.92 -1.91
CA PRO A 12 11.83 -6.52 -2.22
C PRO A 12 10.91 -6.08 -3.37
N LEU A 13 10.33 -4.89 -3.23
CA LEU A 13 9.60 -4.21 -4.30
C LEU A 13 10.48 -3.10 -4.91
N PRO A 14 10.30 -2.79 -6.21
CA PRO A 14 10.96 -1.66 -6.84
C PRO A 14 10.63 -0.33 -6.16
N THR A 15 11.61 0.56 -6.09
CA THR A 15 11.39 1.94 -5.63
C THR A 15 11.03 2.78 -6.85
N VAL A 16 9.98 3.59 -6.74
CA VAL A 16 9.56 4.49 -7.82
C VAL A 16 9.50 5.91 -7.27
N ILE A 17 10.16 6.83 -7.97
CA ILE A 17 10.16 8.26 -7.69
C ILE A 17 9.95 8.93 -9.04
N ASN A 18 8.76 9.48 -9.28
CA ASN A 18 8.55 10.27 -10.49
C ASN A 18 9.33 11.59 -10.36
N LEU A 19 10.27 11.84 -11.28
CA LEU A 19 11.22 12.97 -11.20
C LEU A 19 10.68 14.30 -11.75
N GLU A 20 9.47 14.33 -12.31
CA GLU A 20 8.86 15.55 -12.87
C GLU A 20 8.27 16.47 -11.77
N TYR A 21 9.17 17.14 -11.05
CA TYR A 21 8.94 17.87 -9.82
C TYR A 21 7.76 18.87 -9.89
N HIS A 22 6.60 18.46 -9.38
CA HIS A 22 5.51 19.34 -8.95
C HIS A 22 5.23 19.05 -7.47
N PHE A 23 5.47 20.07 -6.64
CA PHE A 23 5.46 19.99 -5.19
C PHE A 23 4.13 19.42 -4.66
N GLY A 24 4.15 18.20 -4.12
CA GLY A 24 3.02 17.59 -3.39
C GLY A 24 2.09 16.65 -4.17
N GLU A 25 2.32 16.44 -5.48
CA GLU A 25 1.38 15.69 -6.34
C GLU A 25 1.88 14.31 -6.78
N GLN A 26 3.13 13.95 -6.46
CA GLN A 26 3.76 12.79 -7.06
C GLN A 26 3.53 11.49 -6.28
N PHE A 27 3.19 10.44 -7.01
CA PHE A 27 3.25 9.06 -6.54
C PHE A 27 4.71 8.65 -6.31
N GLU A 28 5.01 8.22 -5.09
CA GLU A 28 6.32 7.65 -4.73
C GLU A 28 6.15 6.36 -3.94
N VAL A 29 7.02 5.39 -4.19
CA VAL A 29 7.18 4.18 -3.37
C VAL A 29 8.61 4.15 -2.86
N LEU A 30 8.79 4.40 -1.56
CA LEU A 30 10.11 4.58 -0.93
C LEU A 30 10.36 3.54 0.17
N PRO A 31 11.53 2.91 0.24
CA PRO A 31 11.84 1.99 1.33
C PRO A 31 11.83 2.71 2.69
N CYS A 32 11.21 2.09 3.70
CA CYS A 32 11.26 2.57 5.07
C CYS A 32 12.67 2.31 5.65
N ARG A 33 13.50 3.36 5.71
CA ARG A 33 14.88 3.28 6.24
C ARG A 33 14.96 3.13 7.76
N LYS A 34 13.90 3.53 8.47
CA LYS A 34 13.69 3.25 9.89
C LYS A 34 12.48 2.34 9.95
N ASN A 35 12.45 1.39 10.89
CA ASN A 35 11.27 0.56 11.17
C ASN A 35 10.04 1.46 10.99
N PRO A 36 9.03 1.02 10.21
CA PRO A 36 7.80 1.81 10.08
C PRO A 36 7.43 2.18 11.50
N PRO A 37 7.01 3.45 11.73
CA PRO A 37 6.77 3.92 13.08
C PRO A 37 5.99 2.82 13.78
N ILE A 38 6.41 2.47 14.99
CA ILE A 38 5.79 1.47 15.86
C ILE A 38 4.38 2.00 16.21
N ALA A 39 3.55 2.16 15.20
CA ALA A 39 2.34 2.94 15.11
C ALA A 39 1.31 1.93 14.60
N SER A 40 1.03 0.98 15.48
CA SER A 40 -0.07 -0.01 15.41
C SER A 40 0.19 -1.26 16.28
N GLY A 41 1.27 -1.34 17.07
CA GLY A 41 1.46 -2.46 17.99
C GLY A 41 1.91 -3.77 17.33
N GLY A 42 2.80 -3.69 16.34
CA GLY A 42 3.50 -4.87 15.79
C GLY A 42 2.74 -5.64 14.71
N GLN A 43 1.86 -4.99 13.96
CA GLN A 43 0.99 -5.69 13.00
C GLN A 43 1.60 -5.87 11.61
N ILE A 44 2.42 -4.93 11.14
CA ILE A 44 3.17 -5.08 9.90
C ILE A 44 4.50 -5.76 10.21
N GLN A 45 4.51 -7.10 10.21
CA GLN A 45 5.69 -7.92 10.53
C GLN A 45 6.38 -8.47 9.27
N LYS A 46 6.65 -7.62 8.28
CA LYS A 46 7.35 -8.03 7.06
C LYS A 46 8.71 -7.34 6.94
N PRO A 47 9.72 -8.04 6.39
CA PRO A 47 11.09 -7.51 6.33
C PRO A 47 11.23 -6.30 5.39
N ASN A 48 10.43 -6.23 4.32
CA ASN A 48 10.49 -5.13 3.36
C ASN A 48 9.23 -4.28 3.46
N ILE A 49 9.38 -3.04 3.93
CA ILE A 49 8.27 -2.09 4.07
C ILE A 49 8.60 -0.82 3.31
N TYR A 50 7.64 -0.35 2.51
CA TYR A 50 7.77 0.81 1.65
C TYR A 50 6.66 1.80 1.97
N LYS A 51 7.00 3.07 2.16
CA LYS A 51 6.04 4.16 2.31
C LYS A 51 5.56 4.60 0.93
N VAL A 52 4.26 4.71 0.76
CA VAL A 52 3.64 5.29 -0.44
C VAL A 52 3.28 6.75 -0.14
N ARG A 53 3.75 7.68 -0.97
CA ARG A 53 3.50 9.12 -0.86
C ARG A 53 2.79 9.63 -2.11
N GLY A 54 2.00 10.68 -1.94
CA GLY A 54 1.21 11.30 -3.00
C GLY A 54 -0.16 11.76 -2.49
N ASN A 55 -0.75 12.71 -3.22
CA ASN A 55 -2.10 13.19 -2.97
C ASN A 55 -3.12 12.20 -3.56
N ILE A 56 -4.27 12.00 -2.91
CA ILE A 56 -5.28 11.02 -3.36
C ILE A 56 -6.17 11.63 -4.44
N ASN A 57 -5.59 11.93 -5.59
CA ASN A 57 -6.33 12.28 -6.79
C ASN A 57 -6.44 11.04 -7.70
N GLU A 58 -7.22 11.15 -8.78
CA GLU A 58 -7.39 10.03 -9.72
C GLU A 58 -6.05 9.63 -10.34
N THR A 59 -5.21 10.59 -10.72
CA THR A 59 -3.87 10.35 -11.26
C THR A 59 -2.99 9.49 -10.33
N PHE A 60 -3.01 9.76 -9.03
CA PHE A 60 -2.28 8.96 -8.04
C PHE A 60 -2.83 7.54 -7.95
N LEU A 61 -4.16 7.39 -7.98
CA LEU A 61 -4.80 6.07 -7.92
C LEU A 61 -4.49 5.26 -9.17
N ASP A 62 -4.50 5.88 -10.35
CA ASP A 62 -4.09 5.26 -11.61
C ASP A 62 -2.63 4.78 -11.55
N GLN A 63 -1.70 5.67 -11.17
CA GLN A 63 -0.29 5.32 -11.02
C GLN A 63 -0.05 4.20 -10.00
N LEU A 64 -0.84 4.18 -8.93
CA LEU A 64 -0.79 3.12 -7.92
C LEU A 64 -1.34 1.79 -8.47
N VAL A 65 -2.42 1.80 -9.26
CA VAL A 65 -2.93 0.60 -9.96
C VAL A 65 -1.87 0.04 -10.90
N ASP A 66 -1.28 0.88 -11.74
CA ASP A 66 -0.26 0.48 -12.72
C ASP A 66 0.95 -0.10 -12.00
N TYR A 67 1.45 0.59 -10.97
CA TYR A 67 2.53 0.10 -10.14
C TYR A 67 2.23 -1.28 -9.53
N ILE A 68 1.04 -1.50 -8.99
CA ILE A 68 0.65 -2.80 -8.41
C ILE A 68 0.66 -3.88 -9.48
N LYS A 69 0.05 -3.63 -10.65
CA LYS A 69 -0.06 -4.62 -11.73
C LYS A 69 1.31 -5.01 -12.29
N GLU A 70 2.21 -4.05 -12.42
CA GLU A 70 3.56 -4.27 -12.97
C GLU A 70 4.52 -4.93 -11.98
N ASN A 71 4.43 -4.57 -10.69
CA ASN A 71 5.49 -4.87 -9.71
C ASN A 71 5.06 -5.87 -8.62
N VAL A 72 3.75 -6.13 -8.47
CA VAL A 72 3.24 -7.09 -7.49
C VAL A 72 2.83 -8.37 -8.21
N GLU A 73 3.77 -9.31 -8.31
CA GLU A 73 3.46 -10.63 -8.83
C GLU A 73 2.44 -11.35 -7.95
N GLU A 74 1.56 -12.16 -8.56
CA GLU A 74 0.52 -12.91 -7.84
C GLU A 74 1.07 -13.80 -6.71
N GLN A 75 2.26 -14.38 -6.91
CA GLN A 75 2.94 -15.21 -5.92
C GLN A 75 3.54 -14.43 -4.74
N ASN A 76 3.75 -13.13 -4.92
CA ASN A 76 4.30 -12.26 -3.90
C ASN A 76 3.18 -11.83 -2.96
N ARG A 77 3.19 -12.37 -1.73
CA ARG A 77 2.26 -11.99 -0.66
C ARG A 77 2.56 -10.57 -0.18
N VAL A 78 2.07 -9.58 -0.92
CA VAL A 78 2.16 -8.15 -0.62
C VAL A 78 0.91 -7.71 0.13
N GLU A 79 1.11 -6.91 1.17
CA GLU A 79 0.03 -6.24 1.89
C GLU A 79 0.18 -4.75 1.68
N PHE A 80 -0.90 -4.09 1.28
CA PHE A 80 -0.98 -2.65 1.16
C PHE A 80 -1.89 -2.10 2.25
N TRP A 81 -1.35 -1.23 3.08
CA TRP A 81 -1.96 -0.73 4.31
C TRP A 81 -2.25 0.77 4.21
N ALA A 82 -3.37 1.20 4.78
CA ALA A 82 -3.69 2.60 5.04
C ALA A 82 -4.05 2.77 6.53
N ILE A 83 -3.20 3.47 7.29
CA ILE A 83 -3.24 3.51 8.76
C ILE A 83 -3.21 4.95 9.26
N TRP A 84 -4.10 5.29 10.19
CA TRP A 84 -4.05 6.54 10.95
C TRP A 84 -3.03 6.40 12.08
N HIS A 85 -2.03 7.30 12.10
CA HIS A 85 -0.99 7.25 13.12
C HIS A 85 -1.57 7.52 14.52
N SER A 86 -1.05 6.80 15.53
CA SER A 86 -1.46 6.83 16.94
C SER A 86 -2.75 6.08 17.30
N GLU A 87 -3.35 5.35 16.37
CA GLU A 87 -4.48 4.46 16.65
C GLU A 87 -4.08 2.99 16.74
N LYS A 88 -4.76 2.24 17.61
CA LYS A 88 -4.72 0.78 17.57
C LYS A 88 -5.54 0.35 16.36
N VAL A 89 -4.87 -0.12 15.31
CA VAL A 89 -5.50 -0.68 14.11
C VAL A 89 -6.37 -1.87 14.51
N PRO A 90 -7.70 -1.79 14.43
CA PRO A 90 -8.58 -2.92 14.66
C PRO A 90 -8.52 -3.83 13.44
N SER A 91 -8.32 -5.13 13.64
CA SER A 91 -8.05 -6.14 12.60
C SER A 91 -9.19 -6.45 11.61
N LYS A 92 -10.14 -5.53 11.36
CA LYS A 92 -11.43 -5.87 10.75
C LYS A 92 -11.58 -5.52 9.27
N ASN A 93 -10.77 -4.61 8.72
CA ASN A 93 -10.95 -4.10 7.34
C ASN A 93 -9.87 -4.65 6.38
N ILE A 94 -9.86 -5.97 6.21
CA ILE A 94 -8.92 -6.64 5.29
C ILE A 94 -9.66 -7.11 4.04
N HIS A 95 -9.29 -6.56 2.89
CA HIS A 95 -9.78 -6.97 1.59
C HIS A 95 -8.73 -7.82 0.86
N ARG A 96 -9.15 -8.82 0.07
CA ARG A 96 -8.25 -9.73 -0.64
C ARG A 96 -8.51 -9.64 -2.13
N ILE A 97 -7.48 -9.30 -2.89
CA ILE A 97 -7.60 -9.02 -4.32
C ILE A 97 -6.44 -9.69 -5.06
N ASN A 98 -6.69 -10.14 -6.29
CA ASN A 98 -5.61 -10.51 -7.21
C ASN A 98 -4.94 -9.21 -7.72
N PRO A 99 -3.61 -9.04 -7.59
CA PRO A 99 -2.94 -7.81 -8.02
C PRO A 99 -3.22 -7.44 -9.48
N GLN A 100 -3.43 -8.41 -10.37
CA GLN A 100 -3.74 -8.17 -11.79
C GLN A 100 -5.17 -7.65 -12.02
N GLN A 101 -6.04 -7.78 -11.04
CA GLN A 101 -7.46 -7.37 -11.11
C GLN A 101 -7.75 -6.11 -10.31
N VAL A 102 -6.74 -5.48 -9.70
CA VAL A 102 -6.94 -4.28 -8.89
C VAL A 102 -7.48 -3.12 -9.72
N THR A 103 -8.47 -2.42 -9.16
CA THR A 103 -9.05 -1.20 -9.74
C THR A 103 -8.91 0.01 -8.82
N ILE A 104 -9.27 1.20 -9.31
CA ILE A 104 -9.29 2.42 -8.53
C ILE A 104 -10.27 2.30 -7.36
N GLU A 105 -11.44 1.69 -7.59
CA GLU A 105 -12.48 1.48 -6.57
C GLU A 105 -11.96 0.63 -5.40
N ASP A 106 -11.17 -0.40 -5.70
CA ASP A 106 -10.51 -1.20 -4.69
C ASP A 106 -9.56 -0.35 -3.84
N LEU A 107 -8.86 0.61 -4.43
CA LEU A 107 -7.95 1.50 -3.71
C LEU A 107 -8.71 2.60 -2.94
N ARG A 108 -9.91 2.99 -3.39
CA ARG A 108 -10.80 3.90 -2.66
C ARG A 108 -11.29 3.28 -1.34
N PHE A 109 -11.42 1.96 -1.25
CA PHE A 109 -11.70 1.26 0.02
C PHE A 109 -10.73 1.66 1.14
N LEU A 110 -9.44 1.84 0.81
CA LEU A 110 -8.40 2.19 1.79
C LEU A 110 -8.56 3.61 2.37
N HIS A 111 -9.29 4.48 1.68
CA HIS A 111 -9.55 5.85 2.10
C HIS A 111 -10.86 6.00 2.84
N ASN A 112 -11.85 5.17 2.48
CA ASN A 112 -13.17 5.18 3.07
C ASN A 112 -13.23 4.42 4.41
N ASN A 113 -12.17 3.67 4.75
CA ASN A 113 -12.11 2.86 5.95
C ASN A 113 -10.84 3.17 6.75
N GLU A 114 -11.02 3.47 8.03
CA GLU A 114 -9.91 3.60 8.97
C GLU A 114 -9.14 2.29 9.09
N ASN A 115 -7.81 2.39 9.10
CA ASN A 115 -6.91 1.30 9.47
C ASN A 115 -7.16 0.01 8.65
N SER A 116 -7.13 0.15 7.33
CA SER A 116 -7.54 -0.86 6.36
C SER A 116 -6.35 -1.46 5.60
N CYS A 117 -6.56 -2.65 5.03
CA CYS A 117 -5.53 -3.40 4.32
C CYS A 117 -6.10 -4.10 3.09
N ILE A 118 -5.38 -4.03 1.97
CA ILE A 118 -5.54 -4.92 0.82
C ILE A 118 -4.41 -5.94 0.86
N LYS A 119 -4.76 -7.22 0.81
CA LYS A 119 -3.80 -8.29 0.66
C LYS A 119 -3.85 -8.84 -0.76
N PHE A 120 -2.72 -8.75 -1.44
CA PHE A 120 -2.54 -9.31 -2.76
C PHE A 120 -2.19 -10.80 -2.65
N PHE A 121 -2.97 -11.63 -3.32
CA PHE A 121 -2.83 -13.08 -3.34
C PHE A 121 -3.08 -13.62 -4.74
N PRO A 122 -2.51 -14.79 -5.07
CA PRO A 122 -2.87 -15.46 -6.31
C PRO A 122 -4.34 -15.84 -6.26
N LYS A 123 -5.03 -15.78 -7.39
CA LYS A 123 -6.38 -16.33 -7.52
C LYS A 123 -6.30 -17.79 -7.06
N ASN A 124 -7.13 -18.17 -6.07
CA ASN A 124 -7.18 -19.55 -5.60
C ASN A 124 -7.29 -20.47 -6.82
N LYS A 125 -6.26 -21.30 -7.06
CA LYS A 125 -6.46 -22.53 -7.82
C LYS A 125 -7.39 -23.39 -6.97
N LYS A 126 -8.69 -23.32 -7.26
CA LYS A 126 -9.61 -24.38 -6.89
C LYS A 126 -9.20 -25.65 -7.62
#